data_AF-A0A8A1LQZ1-F1
#
_entry.id   AF-A0A8A1LQZ1-F1
#
_cell.length_a   1.000
_cell.length_b   1.000
_cell.length_c   1.000
_cell.angle_alpha   90.00
_cell.angle_beta   90.00
_cell.angle_gamma   90.00
#
_symmetry.space_group_name_H-M   'P 1'
#
loop_
_entity.id
_entity.type
_entity.pdbx_description
1 polymer ?
#
loop_
_entity_poly.entity_id
_entity_poly.type
_entity_poly.pdbx_seq_one_letter_code
_entity_poly.pdbx_strand_id
1 'polypeptide(L)'
;MAKFVKSKSGKDIRIWGTYEPSDDMTISKDIIIQHWQYGQSDPILLNKDGYRYINSEDWWGYMSLKSDHTPIFPATYPQFFNNTRTLNFANKPDWQWEPSLFNPVNVTEQVKPGVKGNKGAIIAAWNDNGPFATTQLEAFYAMRNGIPVVAARMWAGSRGNRLDAETLSATIELLTNRAPGQNLDRRLPSEKGDKKAGDTLLEWSREKGSKKLGQGSKGMNYTLILDITGPFKLTSNDTSLSLDDGGNLVFNSDNWAYPLRSVAEGDGYDPGHPGRIWTNVTSSTHKPVTVPLTSQLTIKTDVTGGSRAWIDGKFSGRFEVYIYGGKNTLFSWNQMALVAPLDTIEGDGLKSLTLKKDITDTPDAPDDPEHPSGSNRVSFGLNAMHFWACSFILMGVSLLL
;
A
#
# COMPACT_ATOMS: atom_id res chain seq x y z
N MET A 1 11.05 6.21 -30.26
CA MET A 1 10.51 7.03 -29.16
C MET A 1 11.55 7.98 -28.53
N ALA A 2 12.69 7.48 -28.03
CA ALA A 2 13.74 8.29 -27.36
C ALA A 2 14.13 9.59 -28.10
N LYS A 3 14.55 9.47 -29.36
CA LYS A 3 14.88 10.61 -30.23
C LYS A 3 13.74 11.64 -30.33
N PHE A 4 12.50 11.17 -30.45
CA PHE A 4 11.33 12.04 -30.56
C PHE A 4 11.10 12.84 -29.27
N VAL A 5 11.04 12.19 -28.11
CA VAL A 5 10.86 12.88 -26.82
C VAL A 5 12.00 13.87 -26.56
N LYS A 6 13.24 13.46 -26.84
CA LYS A 6 14.41 14.34 -26.66
C LYS A 6 14.33 15.58 -27.54
N SER A 7 14.05 15.41 -28.83
CA SER A 7 13.95 16.54 -29.79
C SER A 7 12.75 17.46 -29.53
N LYS A 8 11.63 16.94 -28.99
CA LYS A 8 10.44 17.74 -28.73
C LYS A 8 10.42 18.41 -27.36
N SER A 9 11.10 17.85 -26.37
CA SER A 9 11.00 18.31 -24.98
C SER A 9 12.33 18.45 -24.23
N GLY A 10 13.45 18.02 -24.81
CA GLY A 10 14.76 17.96 -24.14
C GLY A 10 14.87 16.87 -23.06
N LYS A 11 13.80 16.12 -22.79
CA LYS A 11 13.73 15.11 -21.73
C LYS A 11 14.36 13.78 -22.15
N ASP A 12 14.95 13.11 -21.17
CA ASP A 12 15.40 11.72 -21.29
C ASP A 12 14.21 10.75 -21.07
N ILE A 13 14.31 9.54 -21.61
CA ILE A 13 13.31 8.48 -21.42
C ILE A 13 13.85 7.43 -20.44
N ARG A 14 12.95 6.93 -19.57
CA ARG A 14 13.14 5.70 -18.80
C ARG A 14 12.20 4.62 -19.32
N ILE A 15 12.67 3.36 -19.39
CA ILE A 15 11.84 2.19 -19.70
C ILE A 15 11.98 1.12 -18.61
N TRP A 16 11.06 0.17 -18.56
CA TRP A 16 11.24 -1.06 -17.81
C TRP A 16 12.35 -1.92 -18.41
N GLY A 17 13.15 -2.54 -17.55
CA GLY A 17 14.12 -3.58 -17.94
C GLY A 17 13.44 -4.68 -18.74
N THR A 18 14.01 -4.96 -19.90
CA THR A 18 13.60 -6.00 -20.83
C THR A 18 14.83 -6.43 -21.64
N TYR A 19 14.76 -7.59 -22.31
CA TYR A 19 15.80 -8.03 -23.22
C TYR A 19 15.82 -7.18 -24.51
N GLU A 20 16.93 -7.25 -25.24
CA GLU A 20 16.95 -6.68 -26.58
C GLU A 20 15.85 -7.32 -27.44
N PRO A 21 15.18 -6.53 -28.31
CA PRO A 21 14.03 -7.01 -29.07
C PRO A 21 14.40 -8.09 -30.11
N SER A 22 15.64 -8.08 -30.59
CA SER A 22 16.20 -9.08 -31.51
C SER A 22 17.73 -8.92 -31.63
N ASP A 23 18.39 -9.81 -32.37
CA ASP A 23 19.84 -9.74 -32.61
C ASP A 23 20.26 -8.56 -33.51
N ASP A 24 19.33 -8.06 -34.33
CA ASP A 24 19.55 -6.99 -35.32
C ASP A 24 19.00 -5.62 -34.87
N MET A 25 18.25 -5.57 -33.77
CA MET A 25 17.70 -4.34 -33.22
C MET A 25 18.17 -4.14 -31.78
N THR A 26 18.66 -2.93 -31.50
CA THR A 26 19.13 -2.57 -30.16
C THR A 26 18.30 -1.46 -29.55
N ILE A 27 18.11 -1.55 -28.24
CA ILE A 27 17.58 -0.48 -27.42
C ILE A 27 18.59 0.68 -27.46
N SER A 28 18.07 1.90 -27.63
CA SER A 28 18.90 3.10 -27.70
C SER A 28 19.72 3.30 -26.42
N LYS A 29 21.01 3.65 -26.51
CA LYS A 29 21.83 4.00 -25.33
C LYS A 29 21.45 5.33 -24.68
N ASP A 30 20.62 6.13 -25.35
CA ASP A 30 20.13 7.43 -24.84
C ASP A 30 18.96 7.31 -23.85
N ILE A 31 18.60 6.09 -23.45
CA ILE A 31 17.56 5.83 -22.44
C ILE A 31 18.16 5.43 -21.09
N ILE A 32 17.33 5.39 -20.06
CA ILE A 32 17.64 4.83 -18.75
C ILE A 32 16.78 3.59 -18.55
N ILE A 33 17.39 2.46 -18.18
CA ILE A 33 16.68 1.21 -17.95
C ILE A 33 16.38 1.05 -16.46
N GLN A 34 15.11 0.93 -16.09
CA GLN A 34 14.69 0.58 -14.73
C GLN A 34 14.69 -0.95 -14.61
N HIS A 35 15.80 -1.52 -14.14
CA HIS A 35 15.88 -2.94 -13.86
C HIS A 35 14.97 -3.27 -12.69
N TRP A 36 14.03 -4.19 -12.90
CA TRP A 36 13.02 -4.53 -11.90
C TRP A 36 12.99 -6.02 -11.53
N GLN A 37 13.63 -6.87 -12.34
CA GLN A 37 13.71 -8.30 -12.10
C GLN A 37 14.83 -8.91 -12.94
N TYR A 38 15.65 -9.79 -12.35
CA TYR A 38 16.70 -10.55 -13.06
C TYR A 38 16.21 -11.37 -14.25
N GLY A 39 14.96 -11.82 -14.23
CA GLY A 39 14.36 -12.53 -15.36
C GLY A 39 14.08 -11.67 -16.59
N GLN A 40 14.23 -10.34 -16.49
CA GLN A 40 13.82 -9.39 -17.52
C GLN A 40 14.99 -8.54 -18.04
N SER A 41 16.05 -8.37 -17.26
CA SER A 41 17.30 -7.72 -17.68
C SER A 41 18.41 -8.06 -16.70
N ASP A 42 19.66 -7.96 -17.12
CA ASP A 42 20.83 -8.24 -16.27
C ASP A 42 21.65 -6.96 -16.02
N PRO A 43 21.74 -6.45 -14.78
CA PRO A 43 22.49 -5.23 -14.44
C PRO A 43 23.98 -5.30 -14.78
N ILE A 44 24.61 -6.48 -14.74
CA ILE A 44 26.02 -6.68 -15.11
C ILE A 44 26.18 -6.47 -16.61
N LEU A 45 25.30 -7.07 -17.42
CA LEU A 45 25.29 -6.90 -18.88
C LEU A 45 24.95 -5.45 -19.25
N LEU A 46 23.93 -4.87 -18.62
CA LEU A 46 23.57 -3.46 -18.83
C LEU A 46 24.77 -2.53 -18.60
N ASN A 47 25.54 -2.76 -17.53
CA ASN A 47 26.75 -1.99 -17.25
C ASN A 47 27.85 -2.25 -18.29
N LYS A 48 28.09 -3.52 -18.66
CA LYS A 48 29.08 -3.91 -19.66
C LYS A 48 28.79 -3.28 -21.02
N ASP A 49 27.52 -3.22 -21.39
CA ASP A 49 27.05 -2.73 -22.69
C ASP A 49 26.83 -1.21 -22.70
N GLY A 50 27.23 -0.51 -21.64
CA GLY A 50 27.22 0.94 -21.56
C GLY A 50 25.85 1.58 -21.37
N TYR A 51 24.84 0.84 -20.90
CA TYR A 51 23.54 1.41 -20.55
C TYR A 51 23.61 2.21 -19.24
N ARG A 52 22.71 3.19 -19.14
CA ARG A 52 22.34 3.82 -17.86
C ARG A 52 21.17 3.03 -17.28
N TYR A 53 21.21 2.74 -15.99
CA TYR A 53 20.17 1.94 -15.35
C TYR A 53 19.92 2.36 -13.90
N ILE A 54 18.76 1.96 -13.37
CA ILE A 54 18.31 2.22 -12.01
C ILE A 54 17.92 0.89 -11.37
N ASN A 55 18.31 0.70 -10.11
CA ASN A 55 17.94 -0.45 -9.30
C ASN A 55 16.50 -0.32 -8.80
N SER A 56 15.61 -1.15 -9.31
CA SER A 56 14.22 -1.24 -8.87
C SER A 56 13.83 -2.70 -8.65
N GLU A 57 14.82 -3.54 -8.26
CA GLU A 57 14.62 -4.98 -8.08
C GLU A 57 13.43 -5.26 -7.16
N ASP A 58 12.52 -6.07 -7.67
CA ASP A 58 11.22 -6.35 -7.06
C ASP A 58 11.35 -6.93 -5.65
N TRP A 59 12.31 -7.84 -5.44
CA TRP A 59 12.47 -8.57 -4.19
C TRP A 59 12.58 -7.67 -2.96
N TRP A 60 13.45 -6.65 -2.97
CA TRP A 60 13.58 -5.75 -1.80
C TRP A 60 12.64 -4.55 -1.88
N GLY A 61 12.26 -4.12 -3.09
CA GLY A 61 11.73 -2.78 -3.34
C GLY A 61 10.25 -2.69 -3.67
N TYR A 62 9.54 -3.81 -3.87
CA TYR A 62 8.13 -3.82 -4.28
C TYR A 62 7.17 -4.14 -3.14
N MET A 63 6.04 -3.45 -3.16
CA MET A 63 4.83 -3.81 -2.42
C MET A 63 3.67 -4.00 -3.39
N SER A 64 2.75 -4.91 -3.07
CA SER A 64 1.44 -4.95 -3.69
C SER A 64 0.42 -4.39 -2.71
N LEU A 65 -0.21 -3.28 -3.09
CA LEU A 65 -1.07 -2.53 -2.20
C LEU A 65 -2.29 -3.37 -1.80
N LYS A 66 -2.38 -3.60 -0.50
CA LYS A 66 -3.49 -4.25 0.22
C LYS A 66 -3.73 -5.72 -0.08
N SER A 67 -3.78 -6.09 -1.34
CA SER A 67 -3.91 -7.47 -1.75
C SER A 67 -3.06 -7.69 -2.98
N ASP A 68 -2.30 -8.77 -2.95
CA ASP A 68 -1.62 -9.21 -4.15
C ASP A 68 -2.62 -9.60 -5.25
N HIS A 69 -2.13 -9.48 -6.47
CA HIS A 69 -2.72 -10.08 -7.65
C HIS A 69 -1.62 -10.85 -8.39
N THR A 70 -1.14 -11.93 -7.77
CA THR A 70 -0.09 -12.77 -8.36
C THR A 70 -0.55 -14.22 -8.54
N PRO A 71 -0.26 -14.83 -9.71
CA PRO A 71 -0.43 -16.28 -9.88
C PRO A 71 0.65 -17.09 -9.14
N ILE A 72 1.68 -16.43 -8.60
CA ILE A 72 2.82 -17.06 -7.92
C ILE A 72 2.45 -17.24 -6.45
N PHE A 73 2.59 -18.47 -5.93
CA PHE A 73 2.34 -18.77 -4.53
C PHE A 73 3.61 -19.33 -3.86
N PRO A 74 4.01 -18.82 -2.68
CA PRO A 74 3.41 -17.69 -1.95
C PRO A 74 3.55 -16.38 -2.72
N ALA A 75 2.70 -15.41 -2.39
CA ALA A 75 2.73 -14.11 -3.04
C ALA A 75 4.08 -13.42 -2.83
N THR A 76 4.63 -12.85 -3.88
CA THR A 76 6.02 -12.40 -3.90
C THR A 76 6.24 -11.04 -3.24
N TYR A 77 5.19 -10.21 -3.19
CA TYR A 77 5.27 -8.80 -2.77
C TYR A 77 4.37 -8.54 -1.57
N PRO A 78 4.94 -8.08 -0.43
CA PRO A 78 4.17 -7.83 0.78
C PRO A 78 3.24 -6.60 0.64
N GLN A 79 2.22 -6.54 1.49
CA GLN A 79 1.32 -5.38 1.58
C GLN A 79 2.04 -4.11 2.06
N PHE A 80 2.93 -4.26 3.05
CA PHE A 80 3.72 -3.19 3.63
C PHE A 80 5.18 -3.35 3.23
N PHE A 81 5.93 -2.25 3.14
CA PHE A 81 7.36 -2.31 2.86
C PHE A 81 8.07 -3.16 3.92
N ASN A 82 8.82 -4.17 3.47
CA ASN A 82 9.55 -5.09 4.33
C ASN A 82 10.96 -4.52 4.64
N ASN A 83 11.10 -3.88 5.80
CA ASN A 83 12.38 -3.33 6.25
C ASN A 83 13.47 -4.41 6.41
N THR A 84 13.09 -5.63 6.80
CA THR A 84 14.02 -6.75 7.00
C THR A 84 14.77 -7.08 5.71
N ARG A 85 14.13 -7.00 4.53
CA ARG A 85 14.82 -7.19 3.23
C ARG A 85 15.88 -6.12 2.93
N THR A 86 15.71 -4.92 3.48
CA THR A 86 16.71 -3.84 3.37
C THR A 86 17.82 -3.98 4.42
N LEU A 87 17.51 -4.47 5.61
CA LEU A 87 18.51 -4.69 6.67
C LEU A 87 19.36 -5.94 6.44
N ASN A 88 18.78 -6.96 5.82
CA ASN A 88 19.33 -8.29 5.58
C ASN A 88 19.18 -8.68 4.11
N PHE A 89 19.83 -7.94 3.22
CA PHE A 89 19.81 -8.20 1.78
C PHE A 89 20.22 -9.65 1.48
N ALA A 90 19.54 -10.25 0.50
CA ALA A 90 19.73 -11.67 0.15
C ALA A 90 19.53 -12.63 1.34
N ASN A 91 18.69 -12.26 2.31
CA ASN A 91 18.48 -12.97 3.58
C ASN A 91 19.78 -13.23 4.35
N LYS A 92 20.81 -12.39 4.16
CA LYS A 92 22.04 -12.48 4.95
C LYS A 92 21.96 -11.53 6.12
N PRO A 93 22.05 -12.03 7.37
CA PRO A 93 22.11 -11.19 8.55
C PRO A 93 23.17 -10.12 8.37
N ASP A 94 22.82 -8.88 8.72
CA ASP A 94 23.73 -7.73 8.70
C ASP A 94 24.28 -7.32 7.33
N TRP A 95 23.72 -7.82 6.23
CA TRP A 95 24.06 -7.32 4.91
C TRP A 95 23.07 -6.26 4.45
N GLN A 96 23.23 -5.01 4.90
CA GLN A 96 22.27 -3.97 4.54
C GLN A 96 22.33 -3.62 3.06
N TRP A 97 21.16 -3.55 2.43
CA TRP A 97 21.00 -3.17 1.04
C TRP A 97 21.60 -1.80 0.74
N GLU A 98 22.14 -1.65 -0.47
CA GLU A 98 22.57 -0.38 -1.05
C GLU A 98 22.40 -0.41 -2.58
N PRO A 99 22.41 0.74 -3.29
CA PRO A 99 22.01 0.81 -4.69
C PRO A 99 22.77 -0.09 -5.67
N SER A 100 23.98 -0.55 -5.37
CA SER A 100 24.75 -1.49 -6.21
C SER A 100 24.43 -2.97 -5.98
N LEU A 101 23.58 -3.29 -5.00
CA LEU A 101 23.07 -4.64 -4.74
C LEU A 101 21.76 -4.89 -5.49
N PHE A 102 21.84 -5.71 -6.51
CA PHE A 102 20.73 -6.09 -7.38
C PHE A 102 20.31 -7.54 -7.14
N ASN A 103 21.22 -8.51 -7.11
CA ASN A 103 20.84 -9.94 -7.14
C ASN A 103 20.72 -10.54 -5.72
N PRO A 104 19.51 -10.78 -5.19
CA PRO A 104 19.38 -11.43 -3.89
C PRO A 104 19.63 -12.95 -3.94
N VAL A 105 19.67 -13.56 -5.12
CA VAL A 105 19.83 -15.02 -5.30
C VAL A 105 21.29 -15.37 -5.57
N ASN A 106 21.87 -14.84 -6.65
CA ASN A 106 23.29 -15.00 -6.96
C ASN A 106 24.08 -13.78 -6.47
N VAL A 107 24.47 -13.84 -5.20
CA VAL A 107 25.19 -12.77 -4.51
C VAL A 107 26.55 -12.39 -5.11
N THR A 108 27.08 -13.20 -6.03
CA THR A 108 28.33 -12.91 -6.76
C THR A 108 28.11 -12.00 -7.97
N GLU A 109 26.86 -11.86 -8.43
CA GLU A 109 26.45 -11.02 -9.56
C GLU A 109 25.93 -9.68 -9.07
N GLN A 110 26.85 -8.84 -8.59
CA GLN A 110 26.54 -7.45 -8.21
C GLN A 110 27.36 -6.48 -9.05
N VAL A 111 26.76 -5.33 -9.37
CA VAL A 111 27.53 -4.25 -9.97
C VAL A 111 28.41 -3.62 -8.89
N LYS A 112 29.61 -3.15 -9.25
CA LYS A 112 30.49 -2.53 -8.26
C LYS A 112 29.91 -1.18 -7.79
N PRO A 113 30.08 -0.79 -6.51
CA PRO A 113 29.77 0.56 -6.08
C PRO A 113 30.49 1.62 -6.92
N GLY A 114 29.80 2.69 -7.29
CA GLY A 114 30.37 3.83 -8.03
C GLY A 114 30.48 3.64 -9.55
N VAL A 115 29.99 2.54 -10.11
CA VAL A 115 29.88 2.40 -11.58
C VAL A 115 29.01 3.51 -12.18
N LYS A 116 29.47 4.10 -13.28
CA LYS A 116 28.79 5.25 -13.91
C LYS A 116 27.41 4.91 -14.46
N GLY A 117 27.16 3.65 -14.82
CA GLY A 117 25.89 3.20 -15.39
C GLY A 117 24.72 3.26 -14.39
N ASN A 118 24.98 2.90 -13.13
CA ASN A 118 23.96 2.89 -12.07
C ASN A 118 23.61 4.31 -11.62
N LYS A 119 22.33 4.68 -11.71
CA LYS A 119 21.79 6.01 -11.41
C LYS A 119 21.06 6.10 -10.07
N GLY A 120 21.10 5.03 -9.27
CA GLY A 120 20.44 4.97 -7.97
C GLY A 120 19.37 3.89 -7.94
N ALA A 121 18.31 4.13 -7.18
CA ALA A 121 17.27 3.13 -6.94
C ALA A 121 15.86 3.72 -6.83
N ILE A 122 14.85 2.87 -6.97
CA ILE A 122 13.42 3.18 -6.87
C ILE A 122 12.73 2.05 -6.09
N ILE A 123 11.88 2.41 -5.14
CA ILE A 123 10.85 1.50 -4.61
C ILE A 123 9.53 1.73 -5.33
N ALA A 124 8.70 0.68 -5.42
CA ALA A 124 7.40 0.77 -6.07
C ALA A 124 6.29 0.13 -5.24
N ALA A 125 5.13 0.76 -5.23
CA ALA A 125 3.90 0.19 -4.72
C ALA A 125 2.94 -0.01 -5.90
N TRP A 126 2.42 -1.23 -6.06
CA TRP A 126 1.55 -1.60 -7.16
C TRP A 126 0.10 -1.72 -6.68
N ASN A 127 -0.82 -1.05 -7.37
CA ASN A 127 -2.25 -1.19 -7.10
C ASN A 127 -2.88 -2.16 -8.10
N ASP A 128 -2.53 -3.44 -7.99
CA ASP A 128 -2.90 -4.44 -9.00
C ASP A 128 -4.42 -4.69 -9.07
N ASN A 129 -5.13 -4.50 -7.95
CA ASN A 129 -6.59 -4.71 -7.86
C ASN A 129 -7.42 -3.49 -8.28
N GLY A 130 -6.78 -2.45 -8.82
CA GLY A 130 -7.44 -1.29 -9.41
C GLY A 130 -7.75 -0.16 -8.44
N PRO A 131 -8.26 0.97 -8.96
CA PRO A 131 -8.25 2.26 -8.26
C PRO A 131 -9.16 2.33 -7.04
N PHE A 132 -10.17 1.45 -6.91
CA PHE A 132 -11.10 1.45 -5.77
C PHE A 132 -10.69 0.46 -4.67
N ALA A 133 -9.70 -0.42 -4.91
CA ALA A 133 -9.29 -1.46 -3.98
C ALA A 133 -8.41 -0.94 -2.83
N THR A 134 -7.78 0.23 -3.01
CA THR A 134 -6.87 0.84 -2.03
C THR A 134 -7.13 2.35 -1.99
N THR A 135 -7.32 2.90 -0.80
CA THR A 135 -7.38 4.37 -0.59
C THR A 135 -5.99 4.99 -0.65
N GLN A 136 -5.90 6.31 -0.93
CA GLN A 136 -4.61 7.00 -0.91
C GLN A 136 -3.86 6.87 0.43
N LEU A 137 -4.59 6.88 1.56
CA LEU A 137 -3.95 6.79 2.87
C LEU A 137 -3.44 5.37 3.15
N GLU A 138 -4.16 4.32 2.75
CA GLU A 138 -3.66 2.94 2.80
C GLU A 138 -2.39 2.77 1.95
N ALA A 139 -2.35 3.38 0.76
CA ALA A 139 -1.14 3.39 -0.08
C ALA A 139 0.04 4.11 0.60
N PHE A 140 -0.20 5.21 1.30
CA PHE A 140 0.82 5.86 2.11
C PHE A 140 1.34 4.92 3.22
N TYR A 141 0.47 4.27 3.98
CA TYR A 141 0.90 3.35 5.06
C TYR A 141 1.70 2.16 4.54
N ALA A 142 1.40 1.66 3.34
CA ALA A 142 2.21 0.62 2.68
C ALA A 142 3.67 1.04 2.47
N MET A 143 3.92 2.32 2.15
CA MET A 143 5.26 2.85 1.86
C MET A 143 5.91 3.55 3.05
N ARG A 144 5.13 3.99 4.04
CA ARG A 144 5.49 4.94 5.11
C ARG A 144 6.84 4.63 5.74
N ASN A 145 7.04 3.37 6.14
CA ASN A 145 8.25 2.95 6.83
C ASN A 145 9.45 2.81 5.88
N GLY A 146 9.22 2.41 4.63
CA GLY A 146 10.27 2.22 3.63
C GLY A 146 10.92 3.51 3.14
N ILE A 147 10.16 4.60 3.07
CA ILE A 147 10.67 5.91 2.58
C ILE A 147 11.94 6.36 3.32
N PRO A 148 11.95 6.54 4.66
CA PRO A 148 13.15 6.97 5.38
C PRO A 148 14.27 5.91 5.35
N VAL A 149 13.92 4.62 5.41
CA VAL A 149 14.87 3.50 5.43
C VAL A 149 15.68 3.43 4.14
N VAL A 150 14.97 3.41 3.01
CA VAL A 150 15.58 3.34 1.68
C VAL A 150 16.30 4.64 1.36
N ALA A 151 15.73 5.80 1.71
CA ALA A 151 16.42 7.08 1.51
C ALA A 151 17.78 7.12 2.23
N ALA A 152 17.84 6.66 3.49
CA ALA A 152 19.08 6.60 4.24
C ALA A 152 20.09 5.63 3.62
N ARG A 153 19.66 4.42 3.21
CA ARG A 153 20.54 3.44 2.56
C ARG A 153 21.01 3.86 1.17
N MET A 154 20.13 4.47 0.37
CA MET A 154 20.46 5.03 -0.93
C MET A 154 21.49 6.15 -0.82
N TRP A 155 21.33 7.04 0.17
CA TRP A 155 22.24 8.15 0.39
C TRP A 155 23.61 7.69 0.90
N ALA A 156 23.62 6.80 1.91
CA ALA A 156 24.84 6.26 2.49
C ALA A 156 25.62 5.38 1.49
N GLY A 157 24.90 4.59 0.69
CA GLY A 157 25.48 3.58 -0.18
C GLY A 157 26.36 2.60 0.59
N SER A 158 27.43 2.13 -0.05
CA SER A 158 28.45 1.27 0.56
C SER A 158 29.44 2.00 1.48
N ARG A 159 29.42 3.34 1.54
CA ARG A 159 30.42 4.16 2.24
C ARG A 159 29.92 4.83 3.52
N GLY A 160 28.61 5.00 3.66
CA GLY A 160 28.00 5.68 4.79
C GLY A 160 27.62 4.73 5.92
N ASN A 161 27.10 5.32 7.00
CA ASN A 161 26.70 4.58 8.18
C ASN A 161 25.61 3.56 7.86
N ARG A 162 25.67 2.43 8.55
CA ARG A 162 24.63 1.42 8.59
C ARG A 162 23.48 1.91 9.47
N LEU A 163 22.27 1.44 9.19
CA LEU A 163 21.11 1.62 10.07
C LEU A 163 21.28 0.75 11.31
N ASP A 164 20.92 1.28 12.47
CA ASP A 164 20.81 0.51 13.70
C ASP A 164 19.40 -0.10 13.77
N ALA A 165 19.33 -1.44 13.78
CA ALA A 165 18.08 -2.17 13.78
C ALA A 165 17.29 -1.97 15.08
N GLU A 166 17.96 -1.80 16.23
CA GLU A 166 17.32 -1.69 17.54
C GLU A 166 16.54 -0.37 17.68
N THR A 167 17.07 0.71 17.11
CA THR A 167 16.46 2.04 17.20
C THR A 167 15.66 2.44 15.97
N LEU A 168 15.57 1.57 14.95
CA LEU A 168 15.00 1.91 13.65
C LEU A 168 13.53 2.29 13.74
N SER A 169 12.71 1.49 14.40
CA SER A 169 11.25 1.70 14.48
C SER A 169 10.91 3.06 15.11
N ALA A 170 11.52 3.36 16.26
CA ALA A 170 11.37 4.66 16.94
C ALA A 170 11.87 5.83 16.08
N THR A 171 12.96 5.63 15.32
CA THR A 171 13.49 6.64 14.41
C THR A 171 12.55 6.91 13.23
N ILE A 172 11.98 5.87 12.63
CA ILE A 172 10.98 5.99 11.57
C ILE A 172 9.78 6.77 12.08
N GLU A 173 9.25 6.37 13.24
CA GLU A 173 8.12 7.07 13.87
C GLU A 173 8.46 8.54 14.09
N LEU A 174 9.62 8.86 14.66
CA LEU A 174 10.05 10.23 14.90
C LEU A 174 10.11 11.07 13.61
N LEU A 175 10.74 10.54 12.55
CA LEU A 175 10.97 11.27 11.30
C LEU A 175 9.69 11.46 10.50
N THR A 176 8.89 10.42 10.34
CA THR A 176 7.61 10.48 9.60
C THR A 176 6.62 11.43 10.27
N ASN A 177 6.59 11.45 11.61
CA ASN A 177 5.74 12.32 12.40
C ASN A 177 6.14 13.81 12.40
N ARG A 178 7.36 14.14 12.00
CA ARG A 178 7.95 15.49 12.10
C ARG A 178 8.40 16.07 10.77
N ALA A 179 8.06 15.43 9.65
CA ALA A 179 8.34 15.95 8.31
C ALA A 179 7.74 17.37 8.15
N PRO A 180 8.56 18.40 7.89
CA PRO A 180 8.07 19.79 7.83
C PRO A 180 7.01 19.98 6.74
N GLY A 181 5.94 20.71 7.08
CA GLY A 181 4.86 21.03 6.13
C GLY A 181 4.03 19.83 5.67
N GLN A 182 4.16 18.67 6.34
CA GLN A 182 3.45 17.44 6.00
C GLN A 182 2.71 16.89 7.21
N ASN A 183 1.56 16.27 6.97
CA ASN A 183 0.78 15.53 7.97
C ASN A 183 0.17 14.29 7.34
N LEU A 184 1.01 13.44 6.73
CA LEU A 184 0.55 12.29 5.96
C LEU A 184 -0.15 11.24 6.84
N ASP A 185 0.28 11.08 8.10
CA ASP A 185 -0.40 10.25 9.11
C ASP A 185 -1.73 10.84 9.60
N ARG A 186 -2.08 12.06 9.17
CA ARG A 186 -3.32 12.76 9.54
C ARG A 186 -3.48 12.84 11.06
N ARG A 187 -2.42 13.26 11.75
CA ARG A 187 -2.43 13.47 13.20
C ARG A 187 -3.18 14.73 13.56
N LEU A 188 -3.96 14.66 14.63
CA LEU A 188 -4.64 15.83 15.18
C LEU A 188 -3.65 16.78 15.86
N PRO A 189 -4.01 18.08 15.99
CA PRO A 189 -3.19 19.04 16.72
C PRO A 189 -2.85 18.59 18.14
N SER A 190 -3.79 17.95 18.84
CA SER A 190 -3.61 17.41 20.21
C SER A 190 -2.56 16.30 20.29
N GLU A 191 -2.23 15.66 19.17
CA GLU A 191 -1.23 14.61 19.10
C GLU A 191 0.16 15.16 18.76
N LYS A 192 0.28 16.43 18.36
CA LYS A 192 1.55 17.04 17.93
C LYS A 192 2.35 17.52 19.16
N GLY A 193 3.63 17.13 19.22
CA GLY A 193 4.57 17.51 20.27
C GLY A 193 5.20 16.31 20.98
N ASP A 194 5.92 16.58 22.08
CA ASP A 194 6.59 15.55 22.90
C ASP A 194 5.70 14.98 24.01
N LYS A 195 4.55 15.61 24.27
CA LYS A 195 3.61 15.13 25.29
C LYS A 195 2.78 13.98 24.73
N LYS A 196 2.63 12.92 25.52
CA LYS A 196 1.69 11.84 25.22
C LYS A 196 0.28 12.43 25.15
N ALA A 197 -0.40 12.21 24.02
CA ALA A 197 -1.83 12.49 23.90
C ALA A 197 -2.61 11.62 24.90
N GLY A 198 -3.72 12.15 25.42
CA GLY A 198 -4.66 11.35 26.21
C GLY A 198 -5.43 10.35 25.35
N ASP A 199 -6.16 9.46 26.01
CA ASP A 199 -6.94 8.41 25.34
C ASP A 199 -8.09 9.00 24.50
N THR A 200 -8.70 10.08 24.96
CA THR A 200 -9.67 10.86 24.19
C THR A 200 -8.94 11.93 23.38
N LEU A 201 -9.10 11.88 22.06
CA LEU A 201 -8.47 12.81 21.12
C LEU A 201 -9.40 13.99 20.76
N LEU A 202 -10.70 13.74 20.69
CA LEU A 202 -11.73 14.74 20.39
C LEU A 202 -13.07 14.33 20.99
N GLU A 203 -13.80 15.29 21.56
CA GLU A 203 -15.19 15.14 22.00
C GLU A 203 -16.02 16.29 21.45
N TRP A 204 -17.24 15.96 21.01
CA TRP A 204 -18.22 16.93 20.53
C TRP A 204 -19.63 16.47 20.91
N SER A 205 -20.50 17.42 21.23
CA SER A 205 -21.94 17.19 21.32
C SER A 205 -22.72 18.34 20.71
N ARG A 206 -23.90 18.05 20.18
CA ARG A 206 -24.77 19.06 19.55
C ARG A 206 -25.12 20.22 20.49
N GLU A 207 -25.26 19.93 21.78
CA GLU A 207 -25.64 20.92 22.80
C GLU A 207 -24.54 21.95 23.08
N LYS A 208 -23.27 21.56 22.89
CA LYS A 208 -22.10 22.34 23.33
C LYS A 208 -21.19 22.78 22.18
N GLY A 209 -21.24 22.09 21.05
CA GLY A 209 -20.23 22.17 20.00
C GLY A 209 -20.73 22.82 18.71
N SER A 210 -19.82 23.55 18.06
CA SER A 210 -20.00 24.04 16.68
C SER A 210 -20.06 22.88 15.69
N LYS A 211 -20.88 22.98 14.63
CA LYS A 211 -20.85 22.03 13.51
C LYS A 211 -19.57 22.11 12.67
N LYS A 212 -18.78 23.19 12.81
CA LYS A 212 -17.43 23.32 12.25
C LYS A 212 -16.42 22.92 13.31
N LEU A 213 -15.90 21.70 13.21
CA LEU A 213 -14.91 21.11 14.11
C LEU A 213 -13.50 21.61 13.83
N GLY A 214 -13.17 21.84 12.55
CA GLY A 214 -11.90 22.43 12.13
C GLY A 214 -10.67 21.54 12.36
N GLN A 215 -10.85 20.22 12.54
CA GLN A 215 -9.76 19.29 12.81
C GLN A 215 -9.20 18.61 11.55
N GLY A 216 -9.84 18.82 10.40
CA GLY A 216 -9.48 18.15 9.15
C GLY A 216 -9.90 16.68 9.16
N SER A 217 -8.94 15.77 9.08
CA SER A 217 -9.19 14.32 9.15
C SER A 217 -8.17 13.61 10.05
N LYS A 218 -8.57 12.49 10.67
CA LYS A 218 -7.69 11.65 11.50
C LYS A 218 -7.42 10.30 10.82
N GLY A 219 -6.14 9.98 10.64
CA GLY A 219 -5.65 8.72 10.08
C GLY A 219 -5.82 7.56 11.05
N MET A 220 -5.38 6.36 10.65
CA MET A 220 -5.66 5.07 11.32
C MET A 220 -5.30 5.01 12.82
N ASN A 221 -5.68 3.91 13.46
CA ASN A 221 -5.46 3.60 14.88
C ASN A 221 -6.30 4.51 15.78
N TYR A 222 -7.61 4.44 15.55
CA TYR A 222 -8.61 5.18 16.34
C TYR A 222 -9.91 4.38 16.51
N THR A 223 -10.65 4.74 17.54
CA THR A 223 -12.05 4.36 17.73
C THR A 223 -12.91 5.62 17.62
N LEU A 224 -13.88 5.63 16.70
CA LEU A 224 -14.88 6.68 16.53
C LEU A 224 -16.22 6.19 17.08
N ILE A 225 -16.76 6.92 18.05
CA ILE A 225 -18.05 6.61 18.70
C ILE A 225 -19.01 7.75 18.37
N LEU A 226 -20.16 7.42 17.82
CA LEU A 226 -21.20 8.37 17.41
C LEU A 226 -22.53 7.97 18.06
N ASP A 227 -23.16 8.87 18.80
CA ASP A 227 -24.58 8.71 19.15
C ASP A 227 -25.41 9.41 18.08
N ILE A 228 -26.32 8.67 17.46
CA ILE A 228 -27.13 9.16 16.33
C ILE A 228 -28.63 9.07 16.63
N THR A 229 -29.39 10.00 16.05
CA THR A 229 -30.85 10.12 16.13
C THR A 229 -31.47 10.43 14.77
N GLY A 230 -30.72 10.28 13.68
CA GLY A 230 -31.15 10.57 12.31
C GLY A 230 -29.97 10.56 11.32
N PRO A 231 -30.23 10.97 10.06
CA PRO A 231 -29.20 11.14 9.05
C PRO A 231 -28.15 12.18 9.45
N PHE A 232 -26.91 11.92 9.11
CA PHE A 232 -25.81 12.85 9.32
C PHE A 232 -24.76 12.69 8.24
N LYS A 233 -23.90 13.69 8.11
CA LYS A 233 -22.69 13.58 7.31
C LYS A 233 -21.53 14.31 7.99
N LEU A 234 -20.42 13.60 8.14
CA LEU A 234 -19.13 14.13 8.55
C LEU A 234 -18.28 14.33 7.30
N THR A 235 -17.62 15.47 7.18
CA THR A 235 -16.76 15.79 6.02
C THR A 235 -15.40 16.31 6.42
N SER A 236 -14.42 16.05 5.57
CA SER A 236 -13.12 16.71 5.46
C SER A 236 -12.79 16.90 3.98
N ASN A 237 -11.62 17.48 3.67
CA ASN A 237 -11.22 17.72 2.28
C ASN A 237 -11.01 16.45 1.43
N ASP A 238 -10.81 15.31 2.08
CA ASP A 238 -10.38 14.06 1.45
C ASP A 238 -11.29 12.86 1.73
N THR A 239 -12.22 12.99 2.67
CA THR A 239 -13.13 11.89 3.02
C THR A 239 -14.45 12.41 3.59
N SER A 240 -15.46 11.56 3.56
CA SER A 240 -16.72 11.79 4.26
C SER A 240 -17.29 10.49 4.80
N LEU A 241 -18.03 10.55 5.91
CA LEU A 241 -18.83 9.46 6.44
C LEU A 241 -20.27 9.95 6.55
N SER A 242 -21.22 9.23 5.96
CA SER A 242 -22.63 9.61 5.98
C SER A 242 -23.55 8.45 6.32
N LEU A 243 -24.62 8.78 7.03
CA LEU A 243 -25.80 7.95 7.20
C LEU A 243 -26.99 8.66 6.54
N ASP A 244 -27.69 7.98 5.64
CA ASP A 244 -28.89 8.50 5.00
C ASP A 244 -30.20 8.04 5.68
N ASP A 245 -31.35 8.53 5.21
CA ASP A 245 -32.68 8.16 5.71
C ASP A 245 -33.02 6.68 5.52
N GLY A 246 -32.35 5.99 4.59
CA GLY A 246 -32.49 4.56 4.34
C GLY A 246 -31.68 3.68 5.28
N GLY A 247 -30.89 4.28 6.18
CA GLY A 247 -29.98 3.56 7.07
C GLY A 247 -28.68 3.12 6.38
N ASN A 248 -28.33 3.67 5.22
CA ASN A 248 -27.10 3.33 4.53
C ASN A 248 -25.93 4.09 5.15
N LEU A 249 -25.05 3.39 5.84
CA LEU A 249 -23.78 3.95 6.33
C LEU A 249 -22.69 3.74 5.28
N VAL A 250 -22.17 4.85 4.77
CA VAL A 250 -21.21 4.86 3.66
C VAL A 250 -20.11 5.86 3.96
N PHE A 251 -18.87 5.50 3.69
CA PHE A 251 -17.81 6.50 3.58
C PHE A 251 -17.35 6.70 2.15
N ASN A 252 -16.88 7.89 1.83
CA ASN A 252 -16.27 8.22 0.56
C ASN A 252 -14.80 8.56 0.76
N SER A 253 -13.93 8.01 -0.09
CA SER A 253 -12.53 8.40 -0.23
C SER A 253 -12.19 8.31 -1.71
N ASP A 254 -11.40 9.26 -2.22
CA ASP A 254 -10.90 9.21 -3.60
C ASP A 254 -12.02 9.13 -4.67
N ASN A 255 -13.18 9.71 -4.37
CA ASN A 255 -14.42 9.64 -5.17
C ASN A 255 -15.07 8.26 -5.26
N TRP A 256 -14.65 7.31 -4.43
CA TRP A 256 -15.25 5.97 -4.32
C TRP A 256 -16.07 5.84 -3.04
N ALA A 257 -17.23 5.21 -3.17
CA ALA A 257 -18.14 4.94 -2.06
C ALA A 257 -17.90 3.54 -1.50
N TYR A 258 -17.77 3.46 -0.18
CA TYR A 258 -17.49 2.26 0.58
C TYR A 258 -18.63 2.05 1.58
N PRO A 259 -19.59 1.17 1.28
CA PRO A 259 -20.72 0.90 2.18
C PRO A 259 -20.32 -0.07 3.30
N LEU A 260 -20.96 0.09 4.46
CA LEU A 260 -20.92 -0.91 5.53
C LEU A 260 -21.62 -2.19 5.05
N ARG A 261 -20.94 -3.33 5.12
CA ARG A 261 -21.45 -4.65 4.71
C ARG A 261 -21.35 -5.66 5.83
N SER A 262 -22.31 -6.58 5.86
CA SER A 262 -22.42 -7.63 6.87
C SER A 262 -21.39 -8.73 6.63
N VAL A 263 -20.50 -8.90 7.61
CA VAL A 263 -19.48 -9.96 7.64
C VAL A 263 -19.53 -10.70 8.97
N ALA A 264 -18.99 -11.91 9.02
CA ALA A 264 -18.77 -12.62 10.26
C ALA A 264 -17.61 -11.99 11.04
N GLU A 265 -17.70 -11.95 12.37
CA GLU A 265 -16.70 -11.29 13.22
C GLU A 265 -15.33 -11.94 13.15
N GLY A 266 -15.26 -13.25 12.89
CA GLY A 266 -14.01 -13.99 12.73
C GLY A 266 -13.39 -13.93 11.34
N ASP A 267 -14.04 -13.32 10.35
CA ASP A 267 -13.54 -13.30 8.98
C ASP A 267 -12.58 -12.11 8.74
N GLY A 268 -11.64 -12.27 7.81
CA GLY A 268 -10.65 -11.25 7.46
C GLY A 268 -9.38 -11.28 8.32
N TYR A 269 -9.08 -12.41 8.97
CA TYR A 269 -7.87 -12.60 9.77
C TYR A 269 -6.88 -13.60 9.15
N ASP A 270 -6.93 -13.77 7.82
CA ASP A 270 -5.93 -14.58 7.10
C ASP A 270 -4.53 -13.99 7.34
N PRO A 271 -3.59 -14.69 7.99
CA PRO A 271 -2.27 -14.15 8.29
C PRO A 271 -1.45 -13.81 7.04
N GLY A 272 -1.69 -14.51 5.92
CA GLY A 272 -1.02 -14.22 4.64
C GLY A 272 -1.69 -13.08 3.86
N HIS A 273 -2.97 -12.81 4.15
CA HIS A 273 -3.78 -11.81 3.45
C HIS A 273 -4.69 -11.06 4.41
N PRO A 274 -4.15 -10.27 5.35
CA PRO A 274 -4.95 -9.66 6.40
C PRO A 274 -6.06 -8.77 5.85
N GLY A 275 -7.24 -8.96 6.43
CA GLY A 275 -8.51 -8.34 6.07
C GLY A 275 -9.12 -8.78 4.73
N ARG A 276 -8.45 -9.63 3.96
CA ARG A 276 -9.05 -10.26 2.78
C ARG A 276 -10.02 -11.37 3.20
N ILE A 277 -11.17 -11.46 2.54
CA ILE A 277 -12.14 -12.57 2.70
C ILE A 277 -12.37 -13.22 1.34
N TRP A 278 -12.06 -14.52 1.23
CA TRP A 278 -12.29 -15.29 0.02
C TRP A 278 -13.75 -15.73 -0.10
N THR A 279 -14.34 -15.62 -1.29
CA THR A 279 -15.78 -15.93 -1.49
C THR A 279 -16.14 -17.40 -1.25
N ASN A 280 -15.17 -18.31 -1.21
CA ASN A 280 -15.37 -19.74 -1.04
C ASN A 280 -15.08 -20.25 0.38
N VAL A 281 -14.66 -19.39 1.32
CA VAL A 281 -14.28 -19.80 2.68
C VAL A 281 -15.01 -19.02 3.78
N THR A 282 -16.10 -18.33 3.43
CA THR A 282 -16.77 -17.38 4.32
C THR A 282 -18.25 -17.68 4.52
N SER A 283 -18.73 -17.41 5.74
CA SER A 283 -20.16 -17.35 6.06
C SER A 283 -20.76 -15.93 5.94
N SER A 284 -19.91 -14.95 5.60
CA SER A 284 -20.29 -13.55 5.42
C SER A 284 -21.25 -13.38 4.25
N THR A 285 -22.23 -12.47 4.41
CA THR A 285 -23.21 -12.20 3.34
C THR A 285 -22.74 -11.10 2.39
N HIS A 286 -21.86 -10.22 2.85
CA HIS A 286 -21.37 -9.04 2.14
C HIS A 286 -22.47 -8.08 1.66
N LYS A 287 -23.71 -8.25 2.15
CA LYS A 287 -24.82 -7.35 1.84
C LYS A 287 -24.70 -6.06 2.65
N PRO A 288 -25.13 -4.91 2.09
CA PRO A 288 -25.19 -3.67 2.85
C PRO A 288 -25.98 -3.84 4.16
N VAL A 289 -25.48 -3.22 5.23
CA VAL A 289 -26.15 -3.20 6.54
C VAL A 289 -27.08 -2.00 6.62
N THR A 290 -28.32 -2.22 7.02
CA THR A 290 -29.25 -1.14 7.38
C THR A 290 -29.02 -0.73 8.84
N VAL A 291 -28.50 0.47 9.05
CA VAL A 291 -28.23 1.03 10.37
C VAL A 291 -29.50 1.72 10.91
N PRO A 292 -29.93 1.43 12.16
CA PRO A 292 -31.00 2.17 12.80
C PRO A 292 -30.66 3.65 12.95
N LEU A 293 -31.58 4.52 12.56
CA LEU A 293 -31.40 5.98 12.65
C LEU A 293 -31.21 6.48 14.08
N THR A 294 -31.67 5.72 15.08
CA THR A 294 -31.36 5.94 16.49
C THR A 294 -30.57 4.76 17.01
N SER A 295 -29.26 4.95 17.22
CA SER A 295 -28.34 3.93 17.73
C SER A 295 -27.03 4.58 18.17
N GLN A 296 -26.16 3.80 18.80
CA GLN A 296 -24.75 4.13 18.97
C GLN A 296 -23.91 3.37 17.94
N LEU A 297 -23.15 4.11 17.15
CA LEU A 297 -22.17 3.57 16.22
C LEU A 297 -20.78 3.62 16.83
N THR A 298 -20.08 2.49 16.82
CA THR A 298 -18.64 2.43 17.12
C THR A 298 -17.92 1.91 15.90
N ILE A 299 -16.96 2.69 15.38
CA ILE A 299 -16.10 2.31 14.26
C ILE A 299 -14.66 2.25 14.76
N LYS A 300 -14.04 1.08 14.69
CA LYS A 300 -12.62 0.90 14.97
C LYS A 300 -11.86 0.77 13.67
N THR A 301 -10.75 1.49 13.57
CA THR A 301 -9.93 1.49 12.37
C THR A 301 -8.47 1.29 12.69
N ASP A 302 -7.84 0.36 11.98
CA ASP A 302 -6.40 0.14 12.01
C ASP A 302 -5.86 -0.10 10.59
N VAL A 303 -4.53 -0.08 10.45
CA VAL A 303 -3.81 -0.15 9.17
C VAL A 303 -3.96 -1.51 8.46
N THR A 304 -4.25 -2.57 9.22
CA THR A 304 -4.27 -3.96 8.75
C THR A 304 -5.70 -4.48 8.58
N GLY A 305 -6.52 -4.39 9.63
CA GLY A 305 -7.93 -4.82 9.69
C GLY A 305 -8.93 -3.85 9.07
N GLY A 306 -8.49 -2.65 8.65
CA GLY A 306 -9.36 -1.63 8.07
C GLY A 306 -10.40 -1.14 9.06
N SER A 307 -11.60 -0.78 8.58
CA SER A 307 -12.66 -0.22 9.43
C SER A 307 -13.80 -1.20 9.70
N ARG A 308 -13.96 -1.50 10.99
CA ARG A 308 -14.96 -2.43 11.53
C ARG A 308 -15.99 -1.66 12.35
N ALA A 309 -17.25 -2.06 12.28
CA ALA A 309 -18.36 -1.33 12.89
C ALA A 309 -19.22 -2.19 13.82
N TRP A 310 -19.60 -1.58 14.94
CA TRP A 310 -20.56 -2.09 15.91
C TRP A 310 -21.73 -1.12 16.02
N ILE A 311 -22.94 -1.67 16.09
CA ILE A 311 -24.19 -0.94 16.28
C ILE A 311 -24.74 -1.40 17.63
N ASP A 312 -24.93 -0.46 18.56
CA ASP A 312 -25.40 -0.73 19.94
C ASP A 312 -24.58 -1.83 20.63
N GLY A 313 -23.25 -1.81 20.42
CA GLY A 313 -22.30 -2.78 20.98
C GLY A 313 -22.23 -4.12 20.25
N LYS A 314 -23.07 -4.38 19.25
CA LYS A 314 -23.05 -5.63 18.47
C LYS A 314 -22.26 -5.46 17.16
N PHE A 315 -21.32 -6.36 16.91
CA PHE A 315 -20.59 -6.38 15.65
C PHE A 315 -21.57 -6.52 14.48
N SER A 316 -21.50 -5.57 13.55
CA SER A 316 -22.45 -5.45 12.45
C SER A 316 -21.80 -5.63 11.08
N GLY A 317 -20.49 -5.38 11.00
CA GLY A 317 -19.73 -5.68 9.81
C GLY A 317 -18.51 -4.78 9.63
N ARG A 318 -18.13 -4.58 8.37
CA ARG A 318 -17.00 -3.73 7.98
C ARG A 318 -17.28 -3.02 6.67
N PHE A 319 -16.53 -1.96 6.41
CA PHE A 319 -16.52 -1.35 5.09
C PHE A 319 -15.64 -2.19 4.17
N GLU A 320 -16.12 -2.54 2.98
CA GLU A 320 -15.39 -3.40 2.08
C GLU A 320 -15.79 -3.22 0.61
N VAL A 321 -14.89 -3.64 -0.27
CA VAL A 321 -15.11 -3.71 -1.72
C VAL A 321 -14.90 -5.10 -2.24
N TYR A 322 -15.64 -5.43 -3.30
CA TYR A 322 -15.46 -6.65 -4.05
C TYR A 322 -14.31 -6.47 -5.04
N ILE A 323 -13.33 -7.37 -4.99
CA ILE A 323 -12.22 -7.38 -5.92
C ILE A 323 -12.11 -8.73 -6.62
N TYR A 324 -11.61 -8.69 -7.84
CA TYR A 324 -11.10 -9.87 -8.52
C TYR A 324 -9.59 -9.87 -8.39
N GLY A 325 -9.00 -10.98 -7.93
CA GLY A 325 -7.55 -11.10 -7.99
C GLY A 325 -6.91 -11.78 -6.82
N GLY A 326 -6.96 -13.10 -6.74
CA GLY A 326 -6.13 -13.90 -5.85
C GLY A 326 -6.03 -15.33 -6.35
N LYS A 327 -4.79 -15.83 -6.47
CA LYS A 327 -4.44 -17.00 -7.30
C LYS A 327 -4.99 -16.95 -8.73
N ASN A 328 -5.38 -15.77 -9.23
CA ASN A 328 -6.12 -15.56 -10.49
C ASN A 328 -7.36 -16.46 -10.71
N THR A 329 -7.93 -17.03 -9.63
CA THR A 329 -8.96 -18.08 -9.72
C THR A 329 -10.18 -17.82 -8.85
N LEU A 330 -10.08 -16.92 -7.87
CA LEU A 330 -11.14 -16.65 -6.91
C LEU A 330 -11.38 -15.15 -6.74
N PHE A 331 -12.64 -14.82 -6.50
CA PHE A 331 -13.04 -13.50 -6.06
C PHE A 331 -12.84 -13.34 -4.55
N SER A 332 -12.71 -12.11 -4.09
CA SER A 332 -12.58 -11.81 -2.67
C SER A 332 -13.13 -10.43 -2.32
N TRP A 333 -13.21 -10.17 -1.02
CA TRP A 333 -13.59 -8.90 -0.45
C TRP A 333 -12.45 -8.32 0.36
N ASN A 334 -12.14 -7.05 0.12
CA ASN A 334 -11.13 -6.31 0.87
C ASN A 334 -11.81 -5.34 1.82
N GLN A 335 -11.44 -5.42 3.10
CA GLN A 335 -11.71 -4.38 4.10
C GLN A 335 -11.29 -3.01 3.57
N MET A 336 -11.92 -1.92 3.97
CA MET A 336 -11.47 -0.57 3.62
C MET A 336 -11.29 0.23 4.89
N ALA A 337 -10.21 1.02 4.94
CA ALA A 337 -9.88 1.84 6.08
C ALA A 337 -10.43 3.27 5.92
N LEU A 338 -11.31 3.66 6.83
CA LEU A 338 -11.89 4.98 6.99
C LEU A 338 -10.86 5.90 7.64
N VAL A 339 -10.66 7.08 7.05
CA VAL A 339 -10.06 8.22 7.73
C VAL A 339 -11.20 8.96 8.42
N ALA A 340 -11.08 9.31 9.71
CA ALA A 340 -12.18 9.99 10.38
C ALA A 340 -12.33 11.42 9.79
N PRO A 341 -13.49 11.79 9.22
CA PRO A 341 -13.74 13.16 8.76
C PRO A 341 -14.14 14.01 9.96
N LEU A 342 -13.36 15.03 10.27
CA LEU A 342 -13.48 15.83 11.50
C LEU A 342 -13.42 17.33 11.21
N ASP A 343 -13.85 17.76 10.02
CA ASP A 343 -13.85 19.19 9.68
C ASP A 343 -15.24 19.80 9.87
N THR A 344 -16.26 19.22 9.23
CA THR A 344 -17.64 19.73 9.27
C THR A 344 -18.67 18.63 9.52
N ILE A 345 -19.73 18.98 10.24
CA ILE A 345 -20.91 18.16 10.51
C ILE A 345 -22.10 18.77 9.74
N GLU A 346 -22.77 17.95 8.94
CA GLU A 346 -23.99 18.29 8.21
C GLU A 346 -25.17 17.44 8.73
N GLY A 347 -26.37 18.02 8.69
CA GLY A 347 -27.59 17.43 9.24
C GLY A 347 -27.76 17.61 10.75
N ASP A 348 -28.86 17.07 11.27
CA ASP A 348 -29.25 17.11 12.70
C ASP A 348 -29.44 15.70 13.27
N GLY A 349 -28.87 14.67 12.62
CA GLY A 349 -28.90 13.30 13.13
C GLY A 349 -27.80 12.99 14.14
N LEU A 350 -26.66 13.68 14.11
CA LEU A 350 -25.55 13.41 15.03
C LEU A 350 -25.76 14.10 16.38
N LYS A 351 -25.83 13.33 17.47
CA LYS A 351 -26.00 13.85 18.84
C LYS A 351 -24.66 14.10 19.52
N SER A 352 -23.74 13.13 19.40
CA SER A 352 -22.39 13.21 19.97
C SER A 352 -21.36 12.54 19.06
N LEU A 353 -20.10 12.95 19.21
CA LEU A 353 -18.95 12.32 18.60
C LEU A 353 -17.84 12.24 19.64
N THR A 354 -17.26 11.05 19.81
CA THR A 354 -16.05 10.84 20.60
C THR A 354 -15.03 10.11 19.74
N LEU A 355 -13.84 10.68 19.62
CA LEU A 355 -12.71 10.05 18.97
C LEU A 355 -11.69 9.65 20.04
N LYS A 356 -11.39 8.37 20.11
CA LYS A 356 -10.38 7.82 21.01
C LYS A 356 -9.18 7.34 20.22
N LYS A 357 -8.01 7.48 20.82
CA LYS A 357 -6.82 6.78 20.38
C LYS A 357 -7.06 5.29 20.59
N ASP A 358 -6.86 4.49 19.55
CA ASP A 358 -6.90 3.05 19.67
C ASP A 358 -5.50 2.57 19.30
N ILE A 359 -4.71 2.27 20.34
CA ILE A 359 -3.42 1.61 20.16
C ILE A 359 -3.77 0.13 20.18
N THR A 360 -4.18 -0.43 19.04
CA THR A 360 -3.83 -1.82 18.84
C THR A 360 -2.32 -1.86 18.87
N ASP A 361 -1.74 -2.72 19.73
CA ASP A 361 -0.36 -3.14 19.57
C ASP A 361 -0.28 -3.69 18.15
N THR A 362 0.08 -2.84 17.18
CA THR A 362 0.38 -3.28 15.82
C THR A 362 1.41 -4.36 16.03
N PRO A 363 1.12 -5.62 15.68
CA PRO A 363 2.19 -6.58 15.52
C PRO A 363 3.15 -5.88 14.56
N ASP A 364 4.46 -5.92 14.85
CA ASP A 364 5.45 -5.73 13.81
C ASP A 364 4.92 -6.46 12.58
N ALA A 365 4.87 -5.77 11.43
CA ALA A 365 4.48 -6.40 10.17
C ALA A 365 5.14 -7.78 10.18
N PRO A 366 4.36 -8.89 10.16
CA PRO A 366 4.87 -10.18 10.57
C PRO A 366 6.20 -10.38 9.85
N ASP A 367 7.26 -10.64 10.62
CA ASP A 367 8.47 -11.20 10.05
C ASP A 367 7.97 -12.43 9.29
N ASP A 368 7.92 -12.28 7.97
CA ASP A 368 7.44 -13.30 7.06
C ASP A 368 8.32 -14.52 7.39
N PRO A 369 7.74 -15.62 7.92
CA PRO A 369 8.53 -16.72 8.45
C PRO A 369 9.42 -17.19 7.32
N GLU A 370 10.74 -17.16 7.52
CA GLU A 370 11.79 -17.53 6.55
C GLU A 370 11.23 -18.33 5.38
N HIS A 371 10.65 -17.66 4.39
CA HIS A 371 10.14 -18.36 3.25
C HIS A 371 11.39 -18.65 2.45
N PRO A 372 11.76 -19.91 2.22
CA PRO A 372 12.86 -20.21 1.32
C PRO A 372 12.38 -19.81 -0.07
N SER A 373 12.56 -18.55 -0.44
CA SER A 373 12.51 -18.09 -1.82
C SER A 373 13.79 -18.52 -2.54
N GLY A 374 14.17 -19.77 -2.33
CA GLY A 374 15.01 -20.51 -3.25
C GLY A 374 14.05 -21.17 -4.21
N SER A 375 13.65 -20.47 -5.27
CA SER A 375 13.35 -21.22 -6.47
C SER A 375 14.65 -21.93 -6.83
N ASN A 376 14.76 -23.22 -6.51
CA ASN A 376 15.60 -24.13 -7.27
C ASN A 376 15.03 -24.14 -8.69
N ARG A 377 15.31 -23.08 -9.46
CA ARG A 377 15.16 -23.10 -10.90
C ARG A 377 16.30 -23.96 -11.38
N VAL A 378 15.97 -25.25 -11.50
CA VAL A 378 16.77 -26.24 -12.21
C VAL A 378 17.16 -25.62 -13.53
N SER A 379 18.47 -25.43 -13.74
CA SER A 379 19.02 -25.09 -15.04
C SER A 379 18.71 -26.25 -15.98
N PHE A 380 17.66 -26.14 -16.78
CA PHE A 380 17.55 -26.96 -17.99
C PHE A 380 18.29 -26.23 -19.11
N GLY A 381 19.52 -26.67 -19.33
CA GLY A 381 20.21 -26.40 -20.57
C GLY A 381 19.41 -26.96 -21.76
N LEU A 382 19.38 -26.17 -22.83
CA LEU A 382 19.13 -26.51 -24.24
C LEU A 382 18.39 -27.83 -24.52
N ASN A 383 17.15 -27.74 -25.01
CA ASN A 383 16.85 -28.13 -26.39
C ASN A 383 15.46 -27.64 -26.84
N ALA A 384 15.40 -27.35 -28.13
CA ALA A 384 14.32 -26.69 -28.84
C ALA A 384 13.04 -27.52 -29.00
N MET A 385 11.93 -26.78 -29.16
CA MET A 385 10.77 -27.00 -30.05
C MET A 385 9.41 -26.92 -29.36
N HIS A 386 8.62 -25.95 -29.84
CA HIS A 386 7.15 -25.91 -29.94
C HIS A 386 6.33 -25.93 -28.64
N PHE A 387 5.71 -24.79 -28.33
CA PHE A 387 4.24 -24.54 -28.30
C PHE A 387 4.06 -23.08 -27.76
N TRP A 388 3.68 -22.11 -28.61
CA TRP A 388 2.36 -21.43 -28.64
C TRP A 388 1.75 -21.12 -27.26
N ALA A 389 1.08 -20.01 -26.97
CA ALA A 389 0.78 -18.72 -27.59
C ALA A 389 -0.29 -18.13 -26.66
N CYS A 390 -0.06 -17.02 -25.98
CA CYS A 390 -1.15 -16.22 -25.40
C CYS A 390 -0.89 -14.76 -25.75
N SER A 391 -1.19 -14.42 -26.99
CA SER A 391 -1.25 -13.06 -27.49
C SER A 391 -2.52 -12.38 -26.97
N PHE A 392 -2.31 -11.17 -26.46
CA PHE A 392 -3.21 -10.03 -26.37
C PHE A 392 -4.56 -10.14 -27.08
N ILE A 393 -5.63 -9.92 -26.32
CA ILE A 393 -6.91 -9.41 -26.82
C ILE A 393 -6.92 -7.90 -26.54
N LEU A 394 -6.85 -7.08 -27.59
CA LEU A 394 -7.36 -5.71 -27.55
C LEU A 394 -8.13 -5.41 -28.85
N MET A 395 -9.23 -4.71 -28.65
CA MET A 395 -10.43 -4.56 -29.49
C MET A 395 -10.19 -3.88 -30.85
N GLY A 396 -11.00 -4.27 -31.85
CA GLY A 396 -11.18 -3.55 -33.11
C GLY A 396 -12.62 -3.65 -33.61
N VAL A 397 -13.45 -2.66 -33.28
CA VAL A 397 -14.81 -2.35 -33.80
C VAL A 397 -15.00 -0.86 -33.43
N SER A 398 -15.23 0.15 -34.26
CA SER A 398 -15.77 0.32 -35.62
C SER A 398 -15.30 1.69 -36.16
N LEU A 399 -15.27 1.86 -37.49
CA LEU A 399 -15.78 3.10 -38.11
C LEU A 399 -16.19 2.80 -39.56
N LEU A 400 -17.51 2.86 -39.77
CA LEU A 400 -18.15 3.07 -41.06
C LEU A 400 -18.14 4.58 -41.34
N LEU A 401 -17.40 5.00 -42.37
CA LEU A 401 -17.75 5.94 -43.45
C LEU A 401 -16.47 6.38 -44.18
#